data_AF-A0A969UAT6-F1
#
_entry.id   AF-A0A969UAT6-F1
#
_cell.length_a   1.000
_cell.length_b   1.000
_cell.length_c   1.000
_cell.angle_alpha   90.00
_cell.angle_beta   90.00
_cell.angle_gamma   90.00
#
_symmetry.space_group_name_H-M   'P 1'
#
loop_
_entity.id
_entity.type
_entity.pdbx_description
1 polymer ?
#
loop_
_entity_poly.entity_id
_entity_poly.type
_entity_poly.pdbx_seq_one_letter_code
_entity_poly.pdbx_strand_id
1 'polypeptide(L)'
;MERIESWLARPHVRLIAASSSHVSEVLNLLEKSTAAGNLTTDAQIAALAKQEKGIIHSNDTDFLKFDKIRWHNPLTGKNLAS
;
A
#
# COMPACT_ATOMS: atom_id res chain seq x y z
N MET A 1 7.03 -3.93 -22.70
CA MET A 1 7.88 -4.34 -21.56
C MET A 1 8.88 -3.26 -21.18
N GLU A 2 9.55 -2.63 -22.15
CA GLU A 2 10.52 -1.52 -21.95
C GLU A 2 10.09 -0.44 -20.94
N ARG A 3 8.81 0.00 -20.95
CA ARG A 3 8.32 1.00 -19.98
C ARG A 3 8.39 0.51 -18.52
N ILE A 4 8.02 -0.74 -18.25
CA ILE A 4 8.08 -1.32 -16.91
C ILE A 4 9.53 -1.47 -16.47
N GLU A 5 10.39 -1.96 -17.36
CA GLU A 5 11.83 -2.11 -17.11
C GLU A 5 12.49 -0.76 -16.78
N SER A 6 12.11 0.30 -17.49
CA SER A 6 12.61 1.66 -17.22
C SER A 6 12.26 2.18 -15.82
N TRP A 7 11.14 1.74 -15.24
CA TRP A 7 10.76 2.08 -13.88
C TRP A 7 11.56 1.30 -12.86
N LEU A 8 11.74 0.00 -13.08
CA LEU A 8 12.51 -0.88 -12.20
C LEU A 8 14.00 -0.55 -12.20
N ALA A 9 14.54 0.03 -13.28
CA ALA A 9 15.94 0.43 -13.40
C ALA A 9 16.29 1.72 -12.63
N ARG A 10 15.31 2.44 -12.07
CA ARG A 10 15.59 3.68 -11.30
C ARG A 10 16.31 3.33 -9.99
N PRO A 11 17.37 4.07 -9.58
CA PRO A 11 18.14 3.75 -8.36
C PRO A 11 17.35 3.91 -7.06
N HIS A 12 16.21 4.61 -7.10
CA HIS A 12 15.32 4.82 -5.95
C HIS A 12 14.10 3.89 -5.96
N VAL A 13 14.07 2.91 -6.86
CA VAL A 13 13.00 1.90 -6.95
C VAL A 13 13.58 0.57 -6.50
N ARG A 14 12.86 -0.13 -5.61
CA ARG A 14 13.14 -1.52 -5.26
C ARG A 14 11.85 -2.33 -5.33
N LEU A 15 11.99 -3.61 -5.64
CA LEU A 15 10.91 -4.57 -5.45
C LEU A 15 10.81 -4.96 -3.98
N ILE A 16 9.59 -4.97 -3.46
CA ILE A 16 9.31 -5.43 -2.10
C ILE A 16 8.75 -6.84 -2.22
N ALA A 17 9.40 -7.81 -1.58
CA ALA A 17 8.90 -9.17 -1.48
C ALA A 17 7.99 -9.30 -0.26
N ALA A 18 6.86 -9.97 -0.43
CA ALA A 18 5.98 -10.31 0.68
C ALA A 18 6.71 -11.22 1.68
N SER A 19 6.58 -10.92 2.98
CA SER A 19 7.02 -11.81 4.05
C SER A 19 6.09 -13.03 4.17
N SER A 20 6.50 -14.02 4.97
CA SER A 20 5.64 -15.16 5.33
C SER A 20 4.38 -14.73 6.10
N SER A 21 4.40 -13.59 6.80
CA SER A 21 3.23 -13.04 7.52
C SER A 21 2.30 -12.21 6.62
N HIS A 22 2.67 -11.97 5.36
CA HIS A 22 1.95 -11.03 4.50
C HIS A 22 0.47 -11.39 4.33
N VAL A 23 0.17 -12.66 4.06
CA VAL A 23 -1.22 -13.10 3.84
C VAL A 23 -2.08 -12.87 5.07
N SER A 24 -1.59 -13.19 6.28
CA SER A 24 -2.36 -12.98 7.51
C SER A 24 -2.55 -11.49 7.80
N GLU A 25 -1.58 -10.64 7.50
CA GLU A 25 -1.73 -9.18 7.62
C GLU A 25 -2.77 -8.60 6.65
N VAL A 26 -2.79 -9.08 5.40
CA VAL A 26 -3.80 -8.67 4.40
C VAL A 26 -5.20 -9.06 4.85
N LEU A 27 -5.40 -10.30 5.30
CA LEU A 27 -6.70 -10.77 5.80
C LEU A 27 -7.16 -9.95 7.01
N ASN A 28 -6.25 -9.66 7.95
CA ASN A 28 -6.54 -8.81 9.11
C ASN A 28 -6.98 -7.39 8.70
N LEU A 29 -6.40 -6.82 7.64
CA LEU A 29 -6.79 -5.51 7.12
C LEU A 29 -8.19 -5.56 6.47
N LEU A 30 -8.45 -6.59 5.67
CA LEU A 30 -9.73 -6.78 5.01
C LEU A 30 -10.87 -6.98 6.01
N GLU A 31 -10.70 -7.85 7.00
CA GLU A 31 -11.69 -8.11 8.05
C GLU A 31 -12.09 -6.82 8.79
N LYS A 32 -11.11 -5.93 9.06
CA LYS A 32 -11.34 -4.67 9.76
C LYS A 32 -11.94 -3.56 8.90
N SER A 33 -11.74 -3.62 7.58
CA SER A 33 -12.17 -2.57 6.66
C SER A 33 -13.67 -2.63 6.30
N THR A 34 -14.42 -3.64 6.78
CA THR A 34 -15.85 -3.89 6.44
C THR A 34 -16.15 -3.94 4.93
N ALA A 35 -15.13 -4.03 4.07
CA ALA A 35 -15.26 -3.79 2.64
C ALA A 35 -15.11 -5.07 1.81
N ALA A 36 -15.95 -5.19 0.78
CA ALA A 36 -16.03 -6.33 -0.13
C ALA A 36 -15.12 -6.15 -1.36
N GLY A 37 -14.57 -7.26 -1.87
CA GLY A 37 -14.07 -7.48 -3.24
C GLY A 37 -12.94 -6.57 -3.75
N ASN A 38 -13.23 -5.28 -3.91
CA ASN A 38 -12.40 -4.30 -4.62
C ASN A 38 -11.16 -3.85 -3.82
N LEU A 39 -11.09 -4.14 -2.52
CA LEU A 39 -9.97 -3.71 -1.66
C LEU A 39 -8.83 -4.72 -1.55
N THR A 40 -8.90 -5.86 -2.22
CA THR A 40 -7.90 -6.94 -2.03
C THR A 40 -6.48 -6.47 -2.40
N THR A 41 -6.34 -5.81 -3.55
CA THR A 41 -5.03 -5.29 -4.00
C THR A 41 -4.55 -4.14 -3.11
N ASP A 42 -5.44 -3.24 -2.70
CA ASP A 42 -5.07 -2.14 -1.82
C ASP A 42 -4.67 -2.63 -0.42
N ALA A 43 -5.31 -3.68 0.09
CA ALA A 43 -4.93 -4.33 1.33
C ALA A 43 -3.54 -4.98 1.24
N GLN A 44 -3.19 -5.60 0.09
CA GLN A 44 -1.84 -6.09 -0.17
C GLN A 44 -0.81 -4.95 -0.14
N ILE A 45 -1.07 -3.84 -0.83
CA ILE A 45 -0.17 -2.67 -0.82
C ILE A 45 -0.06 -2.08 0.60
N ALA A 46 -1.17 -1.96 1.32
CA ALA A 46 -1.21 -1.44 2.68
C ALA A 46 -0.42 -2.32 3.67
N ALA A 47 -0.52 -3.65 3.55
CA ALA A 47 0.28 -4.58 4.34
C ALA A 47 1.78 -4.41 4.07
N LEU A 48 2.21 -4.35 2.81
CA LEU A 48 3.61 -4.11 2.46
C LEU A 48 4.12 -2.77 3.02
N ALA A 49 3.34 -1.70 2.86
CA ALA A 49 3.70 -0.39 3.37
C ALA A 49 3.86 -0.40 4.90
N LYS A 50 3.01 -1.15 5.61
CA LYS A 50 3.12 -1.29 7.07
C LYS A 50 4.35 -2.08 7.49
N GLN A 51 4.62 -3.21 6.84
CA GLN A 51 5.80 -4.06 7.09
C GLN A 51 7.10 -3.28 6.91
N GLU A 52 7.16 -2.48 5.85
CA GLU A 52 8.33 -1.68 5.49
C GLU A 52 8.43 -0.35 6.24
N LYS A 53 7.45 -0.04 7.12
CA LYS A 53 7.30 1.29 7.72
C LYS A 53 7.45 2.36 6.64
N GLY A 54 6.68 2.22 5.56
CA GLY A 54 6.58 3.12 4.41
C GLY A 54 5.38 4.05 4.49
N ILE A 55 5.30 5.00 3.56
CA ILE A 55 4.16 5.90 3.36
C ILE A 55 3.58 5.57 1.99
N ILE A 56 2.27 5.39 1.89
CA ILE A 56 1.60 5.18 0.61
C ILE A 56 1.38 6.54 -0.03
N HIS A 57 1.98 6.77 -1.20
CA HIS A 57 1.75 7.97 -2.00
C HIS A 57 0.68 7.66 -3.06
N SER A 58 -0.56 8.10 -2.85
CA SER A 58 -1.68 7.81 -3.77
C SER A 58 -2.75 8.90 -3.72
N ASN A 59 -3.48 9.10 -4.82
CA ASN A 59 -4.70 9.91 -4.83
C ASN A 59 -5.95 9.09 -4.46
N ASP A 60 -5.83 7.78 -4.35
CA ASP A 60 -6.93 6.90 -3.98
C ASP A 60 -7.21 6.98 -2.48
N THR A 61 -8.44 7.35 -2.12
CA THR A 61 -8.89 7.47 -0.73
C THR A 61 -9.30 6.16 -0.10
N ASP A 62 -9.39 5.07 -0.87
CA ASP A 62 -9.74 3.76 -0.32
C ASP A 62 -8.70 3.23 0.67
N PHE A 63 -7.45 3.67 0.55
CA PHE A 63 -6.41 3.42 1.55
C PHE A 63 -6.79 3.94 2.95
N LEU A 64 -7.58 5.00 3.06
CA LEU A 64 -8.01 5.58 4.35
C LEU A 64 -8.93 4.64 5.15
N LYS A 65 -9.42 3.55 4.54
CA LYS A 65 -10.22 2.51 5.20
C LYS A 65 -9.36 1.53 6.01
N PHE A 66 -8.04 1.52 5.82
CA PHE A 66 -7.13 0.63 6.53
C PHE A 66 -6.57 1.31 7.78
N ASP A 67 -6.63 0.61 8.90
CA ASP A 67 -6.10 1.10 10.17
C ASP A 67 -4.56 1.06 10.20
N LYS A 68 -3.95 2.04 10.88
CA LYS A 68 -2.49 2.16 11.11
C LYS A 68 -1.63 2.18 9.85
N ILE A 69 -2.11 2.82 8.79
CA ILE A 69 -1.29 3.15 7.62
C ILE A 69 -0.88 4.62 7.62
N ARG A 70 0.25 4.93 6.99
CA ARG A 70 0.63 6.31 6.65
C ARG A 70 0.37 6.54 5.18
N TRP A 71 -0.27 7.67 4.86
CA TRP A 71 -0.69 7.96 3.50
C TRP A 71 -0.50 9.44 3.17
N HIS A 72 -0.13 9.73 1.93
CA HIS A 72 0.06 11.06 1.38
C HIS A 72 -0.54 11.13 -0.03
N ASN A 73 -1.29 12.18 -0.31
CA ASN A 73 -1.77 12.49 -1.64
C ASN A 73 -0.84 13.52 -2.32
N PRO A 74 -0.04 13.12 -3.33
CA PRO A 74 0.90 14.02 -3.99
C PRO A 74 0.24 15.11 -4.83
N LEU A 75 -1.04 14.97 -5.18
CA LEU A 75 -1.77 15.94 -5.99
C LEU A 75 -2.40 17.05 -5.15
N THR A 76 -2.77 16.75 -3.90
CA THR A 76 -3.48 17.70 -3.01
C THR A 76 -2.69 18.09 -1.77
N GLY A 77 -1.59 17.38 -1.46
CA GLY A 77 -0.80 17.56 -0.24
C GLY A 77 -1.43 16.98 1.02
N LYS A 78 -2.60 16.34 0.94
CA LYS A 78 -3.30 15.76 2.10
C LYS A 78 -2.49 14.60 2.68
N ASN A 79 -2.38 14.55 4.01
CA ASN A 79 -1.64 13.51 4.74
C ASN A 79 -2.53 12.82 5.78
N LEU A 80 -2.25 11.55 6.03
CA LEU A 80 -2.69 10.80 7.20
C LEU A 80 -1.43 10.33 7.95
N ALA A 81 -1.19 10.92 9.12
CA ALA A 81 -0.17 10.44 10.06
C ALA A 81 -0.84 9.44 11.00
N SER A 82 -0.33 8.20 11.00
CA SER A 82 -0.73 7.13 11.93
C SER A 82 -0.21 7.37 13.33
#